data_AF-A0A2N0B3M9-F1
#
_entry.id   AF-A0A2N0B3M9-F1
#
_cell.length_a   1.000
_cell.length_b   1.000
_cell.length_c   1.000
_cell.angle_alpha   90.00
_cell.angle_beta   90.00
_cell.angle_gamma   90.00
#
_symmetry.space_group_name_H-M   'P 1'
#
loop_
_entity.id
_entity.type
_entity.pdbx_description
1 polymer ?
#
loop_
_entity_poly.entity_id
_entity_poly.type
_entity_poly.pdbx_seq_one_letter_code
_entity_poly.pdbx_strand_id
1 'polypeptide(L)' 'VRTRIDIAAGVLNDKFPLSIESLMPSGGVIFSDGVETDYLKFNSGMIARIGVSKDSARLVSLG' A
#
# COMPACT_ATOMS: atom_id res chain seq x y z
N VAL A 1 15.42 -4.14 12.04
CA VAL A 1 14.67 -3.31 11.07
C VAL A 1 13.34 -2.94 11.70
N ARG A 2 12.91 -1.67 11.66
CA ARG A 2 11.65 -1.21 12.24
C ARG A 2 10.83 -0.48 11.18
N THR A 3 9.52 -0.66 11.22
CA THR A 3 8.53 0.12 10.45
C THR A 3 7.43 0.51 11.42
N ARG A 4 6.72 1.62 11.15
CA ARG A 4 5.58 2.06 11.97
C ARG A 4 4.33 1.99 11.10
N ILE A 5 3.24 1.46 11.66
CA ILE A 5 1.94 1.43 11.02
C ILE A 5 0.89 1.97 11.99
N ASP A 6 -0.05 2.75 11.48
CA ASP A 6 -1.15 3.30 12.30
C ASP A 6 -2.32 2.31 12.43
N ILE A 7 -2.53 1.43 11.43
CA ILE A 7 -3.54 0.37 11.43
C ILE A 7 -2.88 -0.95 11.05
N ALA A 8 -3.03 -1.97 11.88
CA ALA A 8 -2.57 -3.34 11.60
C ALA A 8 -3.62 -4.18 10.87
N ALA A 9 -4.90 -3.96 11.19
CA ALA A 9 -6.05 -4.56 10.52
C ALA A 9 -7.26 -3.63 10.71
N GLY A 10 -8.12 -3.51 9.69
CA GLY A 10 -9.28 -2.64 9.72
C GLY A 10 -9.87 -2.35 8.36
N VAL A 11 -10.87 -1.46 8.32
CA VAL A 11 -11.53 -1.01 7.09
C VAL A 11 -10.99 0.37 6.71
N LEU A 12 -10.56 0.53 5.47
CA LEU A 12 -10.17 1.82 4.91
C LEU A 12 -11.39 2.51 4.29
N ASN A 13 -11.46 3.83 4.42
CA ASN A 13 -12.41 4.65 3.69
C ASN A 13 -11.78 6.02 3.40
N ASP A 14 -12.50 6.87 2.66
CA ASP A 14 -11.99 8.18 2.24
C ASP A 14 -11.55 9.08 3.40
N LYS A 15 -12.13 8.90 4.58
CA LYS A 15 -11.78 9.66 5.79
C LYS A 15 -10.60 9.04 6.54
N PHE A 16 -10.39 7.74 6.42
CA PHE A 16 -9.39 6.98 7.15
C PHE A 16 -8.55 6.11 6.19
N PRO A 17 -7.61 6.74 5.45
CA PRO A 17 -6.62 6.00 4.67
C PRO A 17 -5.54 5.39 5.57
N LEU A 18 -4.84 4.37 5.07
CA LEU A 18 -3.67 3.80 5.74
C LEU A 18 -2.42 4.58 5.33
N SER A 19 -1.66 5.03 6.33
CA SER A 19 -0.33 5.62 6.14
C SER A 19 0.72 4.70 6.74
N ILE A 20 1.77 4.43 5.96
CA ILE A 20 2.91 3.62 6.39
C ILE A 20 4.16 4.44 6.15
N GLU A 21 5.01 4.56 7.16
CA GLU A 21 6.34 5.16 7.05
C GLU A 21 7.41 4.08 7.17
N SER A 22 8.30 4.04 6.19
CA SER A 22 9.49 3.19 6.27
C SER A 22 10.54 3.85 7.16
N LEU A 23 10.98 3.12 8.18
CA LEU A 23 12.18 3.44 8.96
C LEU A 23 13.31 2.42 8.64
N MET A 24 13.19 1.73 7.50
CA MET A 24 14.19 0.75 7.04
C MET A 24 15.32 1.47 6.31
N PRO A 25 16.59 1.35 6.74
CA PRO A 25 17.71 2.03 6.07
C PRO A 25 17.85 1.64 4.59
N SER A 26 17.60 0.38 4.25
CA SER A 26 17.64 -0.15 2.89
C SER A 26 16.80 -1.44 2.77
N GLY A 27 16.60 -1.90 1.53
CA GLY A 27 15.93 -3.17 1.23
C GLY A 27 14.41 -3.18 1.45
N GLY A 28 13.79 -2.02 1.74
CA GLY A 28 12.34 -1.93 1.85
C GLY A 28 11.70 -1.96 0.47
N VAL A 29 10.58 -2.68 0.35
CA VAL A 29 9.84 -2.86 -0.90
C VAL A 29 8.33 -2.80 -0.67
N ILE A 30 7.60 -2.29 -1.66
CA ILE A 30 6.14 -2.43 -1.80
C ILE A 30 5.88 -3.08 -3.16
N PHE A 31 5.06 -4.11 -3.20
CA PHE A 31 4.63 -4.77 -4.44
C PHE A 31 3.14 -5.12 -4.32
N SER A 32 2.45 -5.24 -5.45
CA SER A 32 1.03 -5.62 -5.51
C SER A 32 0.85 -6.93 -6.29
N ASP A 33 -0.32 -7.55 -6.14
CA ASP A 33 -0.77 -8.71 -6.92
C ASP A 33 0.15 -9.95 -6.89
N GLY A 34 1.02 -10.04 -5.87
CA GLY A 34 1.92 -11.18 -5.66
C GLY A 34 3.12 -11.22 -6.60
N VAL A 35 3.39 -10.17 -7.37
CA VAL A 35 4.52 -10.11 -8.31
C VAL A 35 5.65 -9.26 -7.72
N GLU A 36 6.57 -9.90 -7.00
CA GLU A 36 7.67 -9.19 -6.33
C GLU A 36 8.65 -8.50 -7.28
N THR A 37 8.74 -8.95 -8.53
CA THR A 37 9.64 -8.34 -9.52
C THR A 37 9.17 -6.96 -9.97
N ASP A 38 7.89 -6.64 -9.78
CA ASP A 38 7.32 -5.31 -10.02
C ASP A 38 7.10 -4.60 -8.67
N TYR A 39 8.20 -4.11 -8.10
CA TYR A 39 8.20 -3.48 -6.79
C TYR A 39 8.65 -2.02 -6.85
N LEU A 40 8.14 -1.27 -5.89
CA LEU A 40 8.60 0.07 -5.56
C LEU A 40 9.57 -0.03 -4.39
N LYS A 41 10.74 0.64 -4.49
CA LYS A 41 11.65 0.80 -3.34
C LYS A 41 10.94 1.59 -2.25
N PHE A 42 11.11 1.19 -1.00
CA PHE A 42 10.43 1.77 0.16
C PHE A 42 11.37 1.89 1.36
N ASN A 43 12.45 2.67 1.21
CA ASN A 43 13.48 2.87 2.23
C ASN A 43 13.15 4.08 3.14
N SER A 44 14.00 4.32 4.12
CA SER A 44 13.83 5.31 5.19
C SER A 44 13.42 6.68 4.66
N GLY A 45 12.39 7.25 5.28
CA GLY A 45 11.84 8.57 4.93
C GLY A 45 10.78 8.55 3.83
N MET A 46 10.48 7.37 3.26
CA MET A 46 9.34 7.21 2.34
C MET A 46 8.05 6.96 3.12
N ILE A 47 6.97 7.58 2.65
CA ILE A 47 5.62 7.42 3.19
C ILE A 47 4.72 6.90 2.08
N ALA A 48 4.08 5.75 2.30
CA ALA A 48 3.07 5.19 1.42
C ALA A 48 1.68 5.48 2.00
N ARG A 49 0.77 5.98 1.14
CA ARG A 49 -0.61 6.27 1.52
C ARG A 49 -1.55 5.42 0.67
N ILE A 50 -2.30 4.55 1.34
CA ILE A 50 -3.21 3.58 0.73
C ILE A 50 -4.63 4.00 1.08
N GLY A 51 -5.49 4.12 0.06
CA GLY A 51 -6.87 4.56 0.22
C GLY A 51 -7.76 3.99 -0.88
N VAL A 52 -9.07 4.25 -0.78
CA VAL A 52 -10.04 3.82 -1.78
C VAL A 52 -9.86 4.65 -3.04
N SER A 53 -9.78 3.99 -4.20
CA SER A 53 -9.71 4.67 -5.49
C SER A 53 -11.05 5.35 -5.81
N LYS A 54 -11.00 6.51 -6.45
CA LYS A 54 -12.20 7.15 -7.02
C LYS A 54 -12.74 6.37 -8.22
N ASP A 55 -11.85 5.63 -8.90
CA ASP A 55 -12.18 4.83 -10.06
C ASP A 55 -12.46 3.38 -9.64
N SER A 56 -13.50 2.79 -10.23
CA SER A 56 -13.86 1.39 -10.03
C SER A 56 -13.84 0.65 -11.36
N ALA A 57 -13.18 -0.51 -11.38
CA ALA A 57 -13.25 -1.41 -12.53
C ALA A 57 -14.64 -2.06 -12.59
N ARG A 58 -15.27 -2.04 -13.76
CA ARG A 58 -16.54 -2.73 -13.99
C ARG A 58 -16.26 -4.08 -14.64
N LEU A 59 -16.53 -5.16 -13.91
CA LEU A 59 -16.51 -6.50 -14.50
C LEU A 59 -17.70 -6.65 -15.47
N VAL A 60 -17.42 -7.03 -16.71
CA VAL A 60 -18.44 -7.31 -17.73
C VAL A 60 -18.39 -8.79 -18.05
N SER A 61 -19.52 -9.49 -17.90
CA SER A 61 -19.70 -10.86 -18.39
C SER A 61 -20.55 -10.82 -19.65
N LEU A 62 -20.16 -11.57 -20.67
CA LEU A 62 -21.07 -11.92 -21.75
C LEU A 62 -22.06 -12.95 -21.18
N GLY A 63 -23.35 -12.68 -21.34
CA GLY A 63 -24.42 -13.64 -21.04
C GLY A 63 -24.57 -14.65 -22.16
#